data_AF-A0A8J6A073-F1
#
_entry.id   AF-A0A8J6A073-F1
#
_cell.length_a   1.000
_cell.length_b   1.000
_cell.length_c   1.000
_cell.angle_alpha   90.00
_cell.angle_beta   90.00
_cell.angle_gamma   90.00
#
_symmetry.space_group_name_H-M   'P 1'
#
loop_
_entity.id
_entity.type
_entity.pdbx_description
1 polymer ?
#
loop_
_entity_poly.entity_id
_entity_poly.type
_entity_poly.pdbx_seq_one_letter_code
_entity_poly.pdbx_strand_id
1 'polypeptide(L)'
;ISLLKQNLEMQLSQSQTSLQQLQAQFTQERQRLTQELEELEEQHQQRHKSLKEAHVLAFQTMEVEKEKEQRALENHLQQKHSAELQSLKDAHRESMEGFRVEMEQELQTLRFELEDEGKAMLASLRSELNHQHAAAIDLLRHSHHQELAAAKMELERSMDISRRQSKEHMCRITDLQEELRHREHHISDLDKEVHHLHENISALTKELEFKGKEILRIRSESNQQMRLHEQDLNKRLEKELDVMTADHLREKNIMRADFNKTNELLKEINAALQVSLEEMEEKYLMRESKPEDIQMITELKAMLTERDQVIKKLIEDNKFYQLELVNRETNFNKVFNSSPTVGVINPLTKQKKKNDKSPTNRFVSVPNLSALESGGVGNGHPNRLDPIPNSPIHDIEFNSSKPLPQPVPPKEPKTFLSPPQSEASPVASPDPQRQEWFARYFTF
;
A
#
# COMPACT_ATOMS: atom_id res chain seq x y z
N ILE A 1 -90.02 -243.56 -73.18
CA ILE A 1 -89.70 -243.24 -71.76
C ILE A 1 -88.31 -242.60 -71.65
N SER A 2 -87.21 -243.35 -71.81
CA SER A 2 -85.83 -242.83 -71.60
C SER A 2 -85.53 -241.48 -72.29
N LEU A 3 -85.83 -241.35 -73.60
CA LEU A 3 -85.49 -240.17 -74.41
C LEU A 3 -86.09 -238.83 -73.93
N LEU A 4 -87.19 -238.85 -73.17
CA LEU A 4 -87.85 -237.62 -72.71
C LEU A 4 -87.14 -237.00 -71.49
N LYS A 5 -86.52 -237.83 -70.64
CA LYS A 5 -85.89 -237.37 -69.39
C LYS A 5 -84.64 -236.52 -69.67
N GLN A 6 -83.81 -236.96 -70.61
CA GLN A 6 -82.57 -236.29 -71.03
C GLN A 6 -82.81 -234.89 -71.61
N ASN A 7 -83.98 -234.63 -72.19
CA ASN A 7 -84.32 -233.35 -72.80
C ASN A 7 -84.67 -232.27 -71.74
N LEU A 8 -85.45 -232.62 -70.70
CA LEU A 8 -85.69 -231.72 -69.56
C LEU A 8 -84.39 -231.37 -68.81
N GLU A 9 -83.51 -232.36 -68.63
CA GLU A 9 -82.22 -232.19 -67.94
C GLU A 9 -81.32 -231.18 -68.68
N MET A 10 -81.32 -231.22 -70.02
CA MET A 10 -80.64 -230.23 -70.87
C MET A 10 -81.27 -228.83 -70.75
N GLN A 11 -82.59 -228.70 -70.83
CA GLN A 11 -83.27 -227.40 -70.67
C GLN A 11 -83.04 -226.76 -69.29
N LEU A 12 -83.00 -227.57 -68.22
CA LEU A 12 -82.72 -227.08 -66.88
C LEU A 12 -81.31 -226.46 -66.80
N SER A 13 -80.31 -227.12 -67.41
CA SER A 13 -78.94 -226.61 -67.46
C SER A 13 -78.82 -225.29 -68.24
N GLN A 14 -79.53 -225.15 -69.36
CA GLN A 14 -79.55 -223.92 -70.17
C GLN A 14 -80.20 -222.76 -69.40
N SER A 15 -81.33 -223.01 -68.75
CA SER A 15 -82.01 -222.03 -67.88
C SER A 15 -81.09 -221.55 -66.74
N GLN A 16 -80.43 -222.49 -66.05
CA GLN A 16 -79.54 -222.17 -64.93
C GLN A 16 -78.28 -221.41 -65.38
N THR A 17 -77.72 -221.72 -66.55
CA THR A 17 -76.59 -220.98 -67.14
C THR A 17 -77.02 -219.55 -67.52
N SER A 18 -78.19 -219.39 -68.14
CA SER A 18 -78.72 -218.08 -68.54
C SER A 18 -79.05 -217.20 -67.32
N LEU A 19 -79.53 -217.80 -66.22
CA LEU A 19 -79.77 -217.10 -64.96
C LEU A 19 -78.45 -216.59 -64.34
N GLN A 20 -77.40 -217.42 -64.35
CA GLN A 20 -76.07 -217.02 -63.87
C GLN A 20 -75.45 -215.90 -64.71
N GLN A 21 -75.60 -215.93 -66.04
CA GLN A 21 -75.15 -214.84 -66.92
C GLN A 21 -75.88 -213.53 -66.62
N LEU A 22 -77.22 -213.56 -66.48
CA LEU A 22 -78.00 -212.36 -66.17
C LEU A 22 -77.68 -211.82 -64.76
N GLN A 23 -77.46 -212.70 -63.79
CA GLN A 23 -77.06 -212.32 -62.43
C GLN A 23 -75.66 -211.68 -62.41
N ALA A 24 -74.72 -212.20 -63.21
CA ALA A 24 -73.38 -211.62 -63.37
C ALA A 24 -73.39 -210.27 -64.09
N GLN A 25 -74.25 -210.10 -65.10
CA GLN A 25 -74.48 -208.79 -65.74
C GLN A 25 -75.05 -207.77 -64.74
N PHE A 26 -76.05 -208.16 -63.94
CA PHE A 26 -76.61 -207.29 -62.91
C PHE A 26 -75.59 -206.89 -61.83
N THR A 27 -74.69 -207.79 -61.39
CA THR A 27 -73.64 -207.40 -60.44
C THR A 27 -72.58 -206.49 -61.09
N GLN A 28 -72.20 -206.74 -62.33
CA GLN A 28 -71.26 -205.90 -63.08
C GLN A 28 -71.82 -204.49 -63.34
N GLU A 29 -73.07 -204.39 -63.79
CA GLU A 29 -73.73 -203.11 -64.06
C GLU A 29 -73.99 -202.33 -62.77
N ARG A 30 -74.36 -203.01 -61.68
CA ARG A 30 -74.46 -202.37 -60.36
C ARG A 30 -73.11 -201.88 -59.85
N GLN A 31 -72.01 -202.63 -60.05
CA GLN A 31 -70.67 -202.15 -59.70
C GLN A 31 -70.30 -200.91 -60.52
N ARG A 32 -70.52 -200.93 -61.84
CA ARG A 32 -70.28 -199.76 -62.71
C ARG A 32 -71.08 -198.55 -62.24
N LEU A 33 -72.38 -198.68 -62.02
CA LEU A 33 -73.23 -197.58 -61.55
C LEU A 33 -72.82 -197.08 -60.15
N THR A 34 -72.27 -197.94 -59.29
CA THR A 34 -71.72 -197.51 -58.00
C THR A 34 -70.46 -196.66 -58.21
N GLN A 35 -69.53 -197.10 -59.06
CA GLN A 35 -68.32 -196.33 -59.42
C GLN A 35 -68.66 -195.01 -60.11
N GLU A 36 -69.62 -195.02 -61.05
CA GLU A 36 -70.06 -193.84 -61.80
C GLU A 36 -70.75 -192.81 -60.87
N LEU A 37 -71.43 -193.24 -59.80
CA LEU A 37 -71.92 -192.37 -58.73
C LEU A 37 -70.81 -191.86 -57.81
N GLU A 38 -69.84 -192.71 -57.44
CA GLU A 38 -68.73 -192.38 -56.55
C GLU A 38 -67.78 -191.35 -57.21
N GLU A 39 -67.48 -191.51 -58.51
CA GLU A 39 -66.78 -190.52 -59.34
C GLU A 39 -67.56 -189.20 -59.46
N LEU A 40 -68.89 -189.26 -59.64
CA LEU A 40 -69.71 -188.06 -59.78
C LEU A 40 -69.82 -187.28 -58.45
N GLU A 41 -69.88 -188.00 -57.33
CA GLU A 41 -69.85 -187.41 -56.00
C GLU A 41 -68.46 -186.81 -55.70
N GLU A 42 -67.36 -187.50 -56.01
CA GLU A 42 -66.01 -186.94 -55.85
C GLU A 42 -65.83 -185.68 -56.72
N GLN A 43 -66.28 -185.70 -57.98
CA GLN A 43 -66.30 -184.51 -58.83
C GLN A 43 -67.13 -183.37 -58.24
N HIS A 44 -68.30 -183.66 -57.66
CA HIS A 44 -69.14 -182.63 -57.03
C HIS A 44 -68.46 -182.07 -55.77
N GLN A 45 -67.91 -182.93 -54.91
CA GLN A 45 -67.14 -182.51 -53.74
C GLN A 45 -65.92 -181.67 -54.15
N GLN A 46 -65.22 -182.02 -55.23
CA GLN A 46 -64.05 -181.26 -55.73
C GLN A 46 -64.44 -179.90 -56.33
N ARG A 47 -65.54 -179.82 -57.11
CA ARG A 47 -66.10 -178.53 -57.55
C ARG A 47 -66.52 -177.66 -56.37
N HIS A 48 -67.11 -178.25 -55.33
CA HIS A 48 -67.55 -177.54 -54.12
C HIS A 48 -66.38 -177.07 -53.24
N LYS A 49 -65.29 -177.83 -53.14
CA LYS A 49 -64.01 -177.39 -52.53
C LYS A 49 -63.42 -176.21 -53.30
N SER A 50 -63.22 -176.37 -54.62
CA SER A 50 -62.66 -175.34 -55.49
C SER A 50 -63.47 -174.05 -55.50
N LEU A 51 -64.81 -174.12 -55.47
CA LEU A 51 -65.69 -172.95 -55.37
C LEU A 51 -65.54 -172.22 -54.02
N LYS A 52 -65.37 -172.96 -52.92
CA LYS A 52 -65.10 -172.37 -51.60
C LYS A 52 -63.72 -171.71 -51.54
N GLU A 53 -62.70 -172.37 -52.09
CA GLU A 53 -61.35 -171.82 -52.19
C GLU A 53 -61.34 -170.52 -53.02
N ALA A 54 -62.01 -170.52 -54.18
CA ALA A 54 -62.18 -169.33 -55.01
C ALA A 54 -62.93 -168.20 -54.29
N HIS A 55 -63.98 -168.52 -53.52
CA HIS A 55 -64.70 -167.52 -52.72
C HIS A 55 -63.83 -166.96 -51.58
N VAL A 56 -63.03 -167.79 -50.90
CA VAL A 56 -62.10 -167.34 -49.85
C VAL A 56 -61.03 -166.42 -50.45
N LEU A 57 -60.44 -166.79 -51.59
CA LEU A 57 -59.46 -165.95 -52.30
C LEU A 57 -60.07 -164.63 -52.80
N ALA A 58 -61.29 -164.65 -53.34
CA ALA A 58 -62.00 -163.44 -53.77
C ALA A 58 -62.30 -162.50 -52.58
N PHE A 59 -62.73 -163.05 -51.44
CA PHE A 59 -62.99 -162.28 -50.23
C PHE A 59 -61.70 -161.68 -49.65
N GLN A 60 -60.62 -162.47 -49.54
CA GLN A 60 -59.30 -161.99 -49.12
C GLN A 60 -58.75 -160.90 -50.05
N THR A 61 -58.94 -161.05 -51.37
CA THR A 61 -58.55 -160.02 -52.35
C THR A 61 -59.34 -158.73 -52.13
N MET A 62 -60.66 -158.82 -51.95
CA MET A 62 -61.54 -157.69 -51.66
C MET A 62 -61.18 -156.99 -50.33
N GLU A 63 -60.85 -157.73 -49.27
CA GLU A 63 -60.38 -157.16 -48.01
C GLU A 63 -59.04 -156.43 -48.17
N VAL A 64 -58.09 -157.03 -48.90
CA VAL A 64 -56.78 -156.41 -49.19
C VAL A 64 -56.90 -155.19 -50.10
N GLU A 65 -57.85 -155.16 -51.04
CA GLU A 65 -58.13 -153.99 -51.88
C GLU A 65 -58.81 -152.88 -51.07
N LYS A 66 -59.85 -153.20 -50.30
CA LYS A 66 -60.48 -152.27 -49.35
C LYS A 66 -59.46 -151.67 -48.36
N GLU A 67 -58.54 -152.48 -47.83
CA GLU A 67 -57.45 -151.99 -46.97
C GLU A 67 -56.50 -151.05 -47.70
N LYS A 68 -56.16 -151.32 -48.97
CA LYS A 68 -55.31 -150.43 -49.78
C LYS A 68 -56.03 -149.11 -50.06
N GLU A 69 -57.31 -149.15 -50.42
CA GLU A 69 -58.14 -147.96 -50.65
C GLU A 69 -58.30 -147.13 -49.39
N GLN A 70 -58.66 -147.75 -48.25
CA GLN A 70 -58.75 -147.06 -46.97
C GLN A 70 -57.41 -146.41 -46.59
N ARG A 71 -56.30 -147.14 -46.68
CA ARG A 71 -54.96 -146.64 -46.37
C ARG A 71 -54.51 -145.52 -47.32
N ALA A 72 -54.91 -145.58 -48.60
CA ALA A 72 -54.69 -144.49 -49.55
C ALA A 72 -55.52 -143.25 -49.23
N LEU A 73 -56.78 -143.42 -48.82
CA LEU A 73 -57.67 -142.33 -48.42
C LEU A 73 -57.19 -141.66 -47.12
N GLU A 74 -56.76 -142.45 -46.13
CA GLU A 74 -56.13 -141.99 -44.89
C GLU A 74 -54.85 -141.19 -45.18
N ASN A 75 -53.95 -141.72 -46.02
CA ASN A 75 -52.74 -141.02 -46.46
C ASN A 75 -53.06 -139.70 -47.18
N HIS A 76 -54.04 -139.69 -48.09
CA HIS A 76 -54.46 -138.49 -48.81
C HIS A 76 -55.07 -137.44 -47.88
N LEU A 77 -55.85 -137.85 -46.87
CA LEU A 77 -56.43 -136.97 -45.86
C LEU A 77 -55.35 -136.40 -44.94
N GLN A 78 -54.37 -137.21 -44.52
CA GLN A 78 -53.20 -136.72 -43.75
C GLN A 78 -52.35 -135.76 -44.57
N GLN A 79 -52.14 -136.01 -45.87
CA GLN A 79 -51.41 -135.12 -46.77
C GLN A 79 -52.14 -133.79 -46.97
N LYS A 80 -53.47 -133.80 -47.13
CA LYS A 80 -54.29 -132.58 -47.17
C LYS A 80 -54.22 -131.79 -45.87
N HIS A 81 -54.51 -132.42 -44.74
CA HIS A 81 -54.51 -131.75 -43.44
C HIS A 81 -53.13 -131.17 -43.09
N SER A 82 -52.03 -131.87 -43.42
CA SER A 82 -50.68 -131.33 -43.22
C SER A 82 -50.33 -130.17 -44.17
N ALA A 83 -50.78 -130.21 -45.43
CA ALA A 83 -50.64 -129.09 -46.37
C ALA A 83 -51.49 -127.87 -45.97
N GLU A 84 -52.73 -128.08 -45.54
CA GLU A 84 -53.63 -127.04 -45.02
C GLU A 84 -53.08 -126.39 -43.75
N LEU A 85 -52.60 -127.21 -42.80
CA LEU A 85 -51.94 -126.72 -41.58
C LEU A 85 -50.63 -125.97 -41.89
N GLN A 86 -49.89 -126.36 -42.91
CA GLN A 86 -48.69 -125.65 -43.35
C GLN A 86 -49.05 -124.31 -44.00
N SER A 87 -50.00 -124.30 -44.93
CA SER A 87 -50.52 -123.07 -45.56
C SER A 87 -51.07 -122.09 -44.53
N LEU A 88 -51.74 -122.57 -43.47
CA LEU A 88 -52.26 -121.73 -42.38
C LEU A 88 -51.12 -121.14 -41.52
N LYS A 89 -50.07 -121.92 -41.23
CA LYS A 89 -48.87 -121.43 -40.53
C LYS A 89 -48.11 -120.39 -41.35
N ASP A 90 -48.00 -120.60 -42.65
CA ASP A 90 -47.27 -119.70 -43.55
C ASP A 90 -48.06 -118.40 -43.75
N ALA A 91 -49.38 -118.46 -44.00
CA ALA A 91 -50.24 -117.28 -44.04
C ALA A 91 -50.26 -116.49 -42.72
N HIS A 92 -50.22 -117.18 -41.57
CA HIS A 92 -50.08 -116.51 -40.27
C HIS A 92 -48.70 -115.87 -40.11
N ARG A 93 -47.61 -116.50 -40.58
CA ARG A 93 -46.26 -115.90 -40.58
C ARG A 93 -46.21 -114.65 -41.45
N GLU A 94 -46.80 -114.69 -42.65
CA GLU A 94 -46.89 -113.55 -43.57
C GLU A 94 -47.69 -112.39 -42.96
N SER A 95 -48.83 -112.68 -42.32
CA SER A 95 -49.61 -111.66 -41.59
C SER A 95 -48.82 -111.05 -40.42
N MET A 96 -48.12 -111.87 -39.62
CA MET A 96 -47.32 -111.38 -38.50
C MET A 96 -46.09 -110.58 -38.96
N GLU A 97 -45.45 -110.95 -40.07
CA GLU A 97 -44.34 -110.18 -40.66
C GLU A 97 -44.84 -108.88 -41.30
N GLY A 98 -46.04 -108.89 -41.91
CA GLY A 98 -46.72 -107.68 -42.37
C GLY A 98 -46.91 -106.66 -41.24
N PHE A 99 -47.56 -107.06 -40.14
CA PHE A 99 -47.70 -106.21 -38.95
C PHE A 99 -46.35 -105.78 -38.34
N ARG A 100 -45.31 -106.63 -38.42
CA ARG A 100 -43.96 -106.30 -37.96
C ARG A 100 -43.35 -105.17 -38.80
N VAL A 101 -43.48 -105.23 -40.12
CA VAL A 101 -42.98 -104.22 -41.08
C VAL A 101 -43.79 -102.93 -40.99
N GLU A 102 -45.11 -103.01 -40.87
CA GLU A 102 -45.99 -101.84 -40.69
C GLU A 102 -45.61 -101.07 -39.41
N MET A 103 -45.49 -101.74 -38.27
CA MET A 103 -45.11 -101.10 -37.00
C MET A 103 -43.63 -100.63 -37.00
N GLU A 104 -42.73 -101.33 -37.69
CA GLU A 104 -41.34 -100.85 -37.88
C GLU A 104 -41.30 -99.58 -38.76
N GLN A 105 -42.18 -99.47 -39.76
CA GLN A 105 -42.34 -98.28 -40.58
C GLN A 105 -42.97 -97.10 -39.81
N GLU A 106 -44.04 -97.32 -39.03
CA GLU A 106 -44.65 -96.28 -38.18
C GLU A 106 -43.67 -95.75 -37.12
N LEU A 107 -42.89 -96.65 -36.50
CA LEU A 107 -41.82 -96.24 -35.58
C LEU A 107 -40.72 -95.43 -36.29
N GLN A 108 -40.47 -95.68 -37.58
CA GLN A 108 -39.47 -94.94 -38.34
C GLN A 108 -39.98 -93.58 -38.83
N THR A 109 -41.27 -93.43 -39.17
CA THR A 109 -41.86 -92.12 -39.48
C THR A 109 -41.93 -91.25 -38.23
N LEU A 110 -42.40 -91.79 -37.10
CA LEU A 110 -42.46 -91.05 -35.83
C LEU A 110 -41.07 -90.60 -35.35
N ARG A 111 -40.02 -91.41 -35.59
CA ARG A 111 -38.62 -91.01 -35.33
C ARG A 111 -38.20 -89.81 -36.17
N PHE A 112 -38.56 -89.79 -37.46
CA PHE A 112 -38.21 -88.69 -38.35
C PHE A 112 -38.96 -87.40 -37.98
N GLU A 113 -40.26 -87.50 -37.68
CA GLU A 113 -41.10 -86.38 -37.24
C GLU A 113 -40.55 -85.74 -35.96
N LEU A 114 -40.25 -86.54 -34.93
CA LEU A 114 -39.63 -86.05 -33.68
C LEU A 114 -38.22 -85.46 -33.89
N GLU A 115 -37.45 -85.97 -34.85
CA GLU A 115 -36.14 -85.40 -35.19
C GLU A 115 -36.28 -84.05 -35.92
N ASP A 116 -37.29 -83.88 -36.76
CA ASP A 116 -37.55 -82.62 -37.48
C ASP A 116 -38.20 -81.55 -36.59
N GLU A 117 -39.16 -81.93 -35.72
CA GLU A 117 -39.65 -81.05 -34.65
C GLU A 117 -38.50 -80.59 -33.73
N GLY A 118 -37.59 -81.50 -33.36
CA GLY A 118 -36.39 -81.18 -32.59
C GLY A 118 -35.47 -80.18 -33.31
N LYS A 119 -35.23 -80.36 -34.62
CA LYS A 119 -34.46 -79.41 -35.44
C LYS A 119 -35.16 -78.06 -35.55
N ALA A 120 -36.47 -78.04 -35.77
CA ALA A 120 -37.27 -76.81 -35.89
C ALA A 120 -37.28 -76.02 -34.58
N MET A 121 -37.46 -76.70 -33.44
CA MET A 121 -37.39 -76.08 -32.11
C MET A 121 -36.00 -75.52 -31.80
N LEU A 122 -34.94 -76.26 -32.12
CA LEU A 122 -33.55 -75.77 -31.98
C LEU A 122 -33.24 -74.60 -32.91
N ALA A 123 -33.77 -74.58 -34.14
CA ALA A 123 -33.62 -73.46 -35.07
C ALA A 123 -34.36 -72.21 -34.56
N SER A 124 -35.59 -72.38 -34.07
CA SER A 124 -36.39 -71.30 -33.46
C SER A 124 -35.68 -70.70 -32.24
N LEU A 125 -35.23 -71.53 -31.30
CA LEU A 125 -34.51 -71.08 -30.10
C LEU A 125 -33.18 -70.37 -30.43
N ARG A 126 -32.45 -70.83 -31.46
CA ARG A 126 -31.25 -70.14 -31.97
C ARG A 126 -31.59 -68.79 -32.59
N SER A 127 -32.69 -68.69 -33.34
CA SER A 127 -33.15 -67.44 -33.93
C SER A 127 -33.55 -66.42 -32.86
N GLU A 128 -34.30 -66.86 -31.85
CA GLU A 128 -34.74 -66.02 -30.73
C GLU A 128 -33.55 -65.52 -29.90
N LEU A 129 -32.62 -66.40 -29.51
CA LEU A 129 -31.42 -66.01 -28.78
C LEU A 129 -30.56 -65.01 -29.57
N ASN A 130 -30.42 -65.22 -30.89
CA ASN A 130 -29.68 -64.31 -31.76
C ASN A 130 -30.39 -62.95 -31.92
N HIS A 131 -31.74 -62.93 -31.94
CA HIS A 131 -32.52 -61.69 -31.95
C HIS A 131 -32.36 -60.92 -30.64
N GLN A 132 -32.47 -61.59 -29.49
CA GLN A 132 -32.25 -60.99 -28.17
C GLN A 132 -30.83 -60.44 -28.02
N HIS A 133 -29.81 -61.17 -28.47
CA HIS A 133 -28.43 -60.69 -28.50
C HIS A 133 -28.26 -59.45 -29.39
N ALA A 134 -28.85 -59.43 -30.59
CA ALA A 134 -28.80 -58.26 -31.47
C ALA A 134 -29.48 -57.03 -30.83
N ALA A 135 -30.68 -57.20 -30.27
CA ALA A 135 -31.41 -56.14 -29.59
C ALA A 135 -30.66 -55.58 -28.37
N ALA A 136 -30.02 -56.45 -27.56
CA ALA A 136 -29.20 -56.03 -26.43
C ALA A 136 -27.94 -55.26 -26.87
N ILE A 137 -27.28 -55.70 -27.96
CA ILE A 137 -26.12 -55.02 -28.53
C ILE A 137 -26.50 -53.63 -29.07
N ASP A 138 -27.64 -53.50 -29.75
CA ASP A 138 -28.07 -52.21 -30.33
C ASP A 138 -28.61 -51.24 -29.26
N LEU A 139 -29.26 -51.74 -28.21
CA LEU A 139 -29.59 -50.93 -27.03
C LEU A 139 -28.33 -50.40 -26.32
N LEU A 140 -27.32 -51.25 -26.12
CA LEU A 140 -26.04 -50.85 -25.50
C LEU A 140 -25.29 -49.82 -26.36
N ARG A 141 -25.26 -50.02 -27.69
CA ARG A 141 -24.72 -49.05 -28.65
C ARG A 141 -25.45 -47.71 -28.57
N HIS A 142 -26.78 -47.71 -28.43
CA HIS A 142 -27.57 -46.49 -28.32
C HIS A 142 -27.29 -45.74 -27.01
N SER A 143 -27.25 -46.45 -25.87
CA SER A 143 -26.90 -45.85 -24.57
C SER A 143 -25.52 -45.20 -24.61
N HIS A 144 -24.49 -45.93 -25.05
CA HIS A 144 -23.13 -45.37 -25.17
C HIS A 144 -23.04 -44.22 -26.18
N HIS A 145 -23.82 -44.22 -27.26
CA HIS A 145 -23.87 -43.09 -28.18
C HIS A 145 -24.47 -41.84 -27.52
N GLN A 146 -25.55 -42.02 -26.75
CA GLN A 146 -26.20 -40.94 -26.00
C GLN A 146 -25.30 -40.39 -24.87
N GLU A 147 -24.64 -41.27 -24.11
CA GLU A 147 -23.64 -40.94 -23.08
C GLU A 147 -22.49 -40.13 -23.68
N LEU A 148 -21.91 -40.59 -24.80
CA LEU A 148 -20.83 -39.90 -25.51
C LEU A 148 -21.28 -38.55 -26.10
N ALA A 149 -22.53 -38.43 -26.54
CA ALA A 149 -23.08 -37.16 -27.01
C ALA A 149 -23.24 -36.15 -25.85
N ALA A 150 -23.81 -36.59 -24.73
CA ALA A 150 -23.98 -35.75 -23.53
C ALA A 150 -22.63 -35.30 -22.95
N ALA A 151 -21.66 -36.23 -22.83
CA ALA A 151 -20.32 -35.92 -22.34
C ALA A 151 -19.58 -34.92 -23.24
N LYS A 152 -19.74 -35.01 -24.57
CA LYS A 152 -19.20 -34.02 -25.52
C LYS A 152 -19.84 -32.65 -25.35
N MET A 153 -21.16 -32.58 -25.22
CA MET A 153 -21.88 -31.31 -25.03
C MET A 153 -21.46 -30.61 -23.73
N GLU A 154 -21.31 -31.32 -22.62
CA GLU A 154 -20.88 -30.71 -21.36
C GLU A 154 -19.40 -30.30 -21.38
N LEU A 155 -18.53 -31.07 -22.05
CA LEU A 155 -17.14 -30.67 -22.29
C LEU A 155 -17.08 -29.39 -23.14
N GLU A 156 -17.83 -29.29 -24.23
CA GLU A 156 -17.89 -28.10 -25.07
C GLU A 156 -18.45 -26.90 -24.31
N ARG A 157 -19.52 -27.09 -23.51
CA ARG A 157 -20.10 -26.06 -22.65
C ARG A 157 -19.09 -25.54 -21.61
N SER A 158 -18.32 -26.44 -21.00
CA SER A 158 -17.27 -26.12 -20.03
C SER A 158 -16.10 -25.36 -20.67
N MET A 159 -15.60 -25.85 -21.81
CA MET A 159 -14.59 -25.15 -22.61
C MET A 159 -15.05 -23.75 -23.01
N ASP A 160 -16.33 -23.58 -23.37
CA ASP A 160 -16.86 -22.28 -23.81
C ASP A 160 -17.10 -21.31 -22.64
N ILE A 161 -17.40 -21.80 -21.44
CA ILE A 161 -17.39 -20.99 -20.20
C ILE A 161 -15.97 -20.52 -19.88
N SER A 162 -14.99 -21.43 -19.88
CA SER A 162 -13.58 -21.10 -19.65
C SER A 162 -13.05 -20.09 -20.69
N ARG A 163 -13.44 -20.25 -21.96
CA ARG A 163 -13.13 -19.32 -23.05
C ARG A 163 -13.73 -17.92 -22.84
N ARG A 164 -14.92 -17.82 -22.23
CA ARG A 164 -15.53 -16.53 -21.87
C ARG A 164 -14.81 -15.88 -20.68
N GLN A 165 -14.56 -16.63 -19.61
CA GLN A 165 -13.80 -16.15 -18.44
C GLN A 165 -12.38 -15.68 -18.81
N SER A 166 -11.67 -16.44 -19.65
CA SER A 166 -10.34 -16.06 -20.15
C SER A 166 -10.36 -14.73 -20.93
N LYS A 167 -11.41 -14.47 -21.74
CA LYS A 167 -11.60 -13.18 -22.42
C LYS A 167 -11.91 -12.05 -21.44
N GLU A 168 -12.79 -12.29 -20.47
CA GLU A 168 -13.15 -11.31 -19.43
C GLU A 168 -11.93 -10.88 -18.61
N HIS A 169 -11.12 -11.85 -18.17
CA HIS A 169 -9.86 -11.59 -17.49
C HIS A 169 -8.85 -10.85 -18.39
N MET A 170 -8.77 -11.19 -19.68
CA MET A 170 -7.91 -10.47 -20.63
C MET A 170 -8.34 -9.00 -20.77
N CYS A 171 -9.64 -8.72 -20.92
CA CYS A 171 -10.16 -7.36 -20.95
C CYS A 171 -9.83 -6.60 -19.66
N ARG A 172 -10.06 -7.21 -18.48
CA ARG A 172 -9.76 -6.54 -17.21
C ARG A 172 -8.26 -6.31 -16.99
N ILE A 173 -7.39 -7.17 -17.53
CA ILE A 173 -5.94 -6.95 -17.58
C ILE A 173 -5.61 -5.75 -18.47
N THR A 174 -6.20 -5.63 -19.66
CA THR A 174 -5.95 -4.46 -20.53
C THR A 174 -6.49 -3.16 -19.94
N ASP A 175 -7.64 -3.18 -19.26
CA ASP A 175 -8.18 -2.02 -18.55
C ASP A 175 -7.24 -1.57 -17.43
N LEU A 176 -6.76 -2.51 -16.61
CA LEU A 176 -5.82 -2.22 -15.51
C LEU A 176 -4.46 -1.75 -16.01
N GLN A 177 -3.98 -2.27 -17.15
CA GLN A 177 -2.77 -1.77 -17.80
C GLN A 177 -2.95 -0.33 -18.30
N GLU A 178 -4.13 0.04 -18.80
CA GLU A 178 -4.44 1.40 -19.22
C GLU A 178 -4.62 2.36 -18.02
N GLU A 179 -5.27 1.91 -16.94
CA GLU A 179 -5.32 2.63 -15.66
C GLU A 179 -3.90 2.88 -15.09
N LEU A 180 -2.99 1.91 -15.19
CA LEU A 180 -1.59 2.07 -14.77
C LEU A 180 -0.85 3.07 -15.66
N ARG A 181 -0.93 2.93 -17.00
CA ARG A 181 -0.32 3.88 -17.94
C ARG A 181 -0.75 5.33 -17.67
N HIS A 182 -2.04 5.57 -17.42
CA HIS A 182 -2.54 6.91 -17.09
C HIS A 182 -1.93 7.46 -15.79
N ARG A 183 -1.78 6.62 -14.75
CA ARG A 183 -1.16 7.01 -13.48
C ARG A 183 0.34 7.26 -13.62
N GLU A 184 1.05 6.45 -14.41
CA GLU A 184 2.48 6.64 -14.71
C GLU A 184 2.74 7.97 -15.43
N HIS A 185 1.92 8.33 -16.42
CA HIS A 185 2.00 9.63 -17.08
C HIS A 185 1.72 10.78 -16.10
N HIS A 186 0.66 10.68 -15.29
CA HIS A 186 0.32 11.71 -14.31
C HIS A 186 1.41 11.91 -13.24
N ILE A 187 2.02 10.83 -12.74
CA ILE A 187 3.18 10.89 -11.84
C ILE A 187 4.36 11.58 -12.54
N SER A 188 4.65 11.21 -13.79
CA SER A 188 5.71 11.86 -14.57
C SER A 188 5.45 13.35 -14.81
N ASP A 189 4.20 13.80 -14.94
CA ASP A 189 3.87 15.23 -15.07
C ASP A 189 3.99 15.97 -13.73
N LEU A 190 3.60 15.36 -12.62
CA LEU A 190 3.85 15.89 -11.27
C LEU A 190 5.35 15.99 -10.96
N ASP A 191 6.16 15.00 -11.34
CA ASP A 191 7.62 15.04 -11.18
C ASP A 191 8.26 16.21 -11.97
N LYS A 192 7.75 16.53 -13.17
CA LYS A 192 8.18 17.70 -13.96
C LYS A 192 7.80 19.01 -13.26
N GLU A 193 6.57 19.12 -12.74
CA GLU A 193 6.12 20.30 -12.00
C GLU A 193 6.94 20.50 -10.71
N VAL A 194 7.17 19.43 -9.95
CA VAL A 194 8.02 19.43 -8.76
C VAL A 194 9.45 19.85 -9.11
N HIS A 195 10.02 19.36 -10.22
CA HIS A 195 11.36 19.75 -10.67
C HIS A 195 11.41 21.26 -11.00
N HIS A 196 10.44 21.74 -11.79
CA HIS A 196 10.36 23.15 -12.17
C HIS A 196 10.18 24.09 -10.95
N LEU A 197 9.38 23.68 -9.96
CA LEU A 197 9.25 24.41 -8.70
C LEU A 197 10.58 24.45 -7.91
N HIS A 198 11.36 23.37 -7.89
CA HIS A 198 12.69 23.37 -7.28
C HIS A 198 13.69 24.28 -8.04
N GLU A 199 13.65 24.32 -9.37
CA GLU A 199 14.45 25.26 -10.17
C GLU A 199 14.09 26.72 -9.83
N ASN A 200 12.80 27.04 -9.78
CA ASN A 200 12.29 28.38 -9.44
C ASN A 200 12.70 28.79 -8.01
N ILE A 201 12.57 27.90 -7.03
CA ILE A 201 13.03 28.14 -5.64
C ILE A 201 14.56 28.35 -5.60
N SER A 202 15.32 27.59 -6.38
CA SER A 202 16.78 27.76 -6.47
C SER A 202 17.17 29.11 -7.09
N ALA A 203 16.46 29.53 -8.14
CA ALA A 203 16.67 30.83 -8.79
C ALA A 203 16.34 32.01 -7.85
N LEU A 204 15.18 31.98 -7.20
CA LEU A 204 14.75 33.01 -6.23
C LEU A 204 15.68 33.08 -5.02
N THR A 205 16.18 31.94 -4.54
CA THR A 205 17.16 31.90 -3.43
C THR A 205 18.48 32.56 -3.83
N LYS A 206 18.99 32.29 -5.05
CA LYS A 206 20.19 32.94 -5.60
C LYS A 206 20.00 34.44 -5.80
N GLU A 207 18.82 34.88 -6.26
CA GLU A 207 18.52 36.31 -6.35
C GLU A 207 18.47 36.96 -4.95
N LEU A 208 17.79 36.35 -3.98
CA LEU A 208 17.70 36.87 -2.61
C LEU A 208 19.09 36.99 -1.96
N GLU A 209 19.95 35.98 -2.12
CA GLU A 209 21.37 36.06 -1.74
C GLU A 209 22.10 37.23 -2.41
N PHE A 210 21.89 37.44 -3.71
CA PHE A 210 22.52 38.53 -4.46
C PHE A 210 22.05 39.90 -3.98
N LYS A 211 20.73 40.11 -3.80
CA LYS A 211 20.18 41.35 -3.22
C LYS A 211 20.69 41.57 -1.79
N GLY A 212 20.81 40.52 -0.98
CA GLY A 212 21.37 40.60 0.37
C GLY A 212 22.83 41.08 0.37
N LYS A 213 23.67 40.52 -0.51
CA LYS A 213 25.06 40.95 -0.72
C LYS A 213 25.13 42.41 -1.21
N GLU A 214 24.23 42.80 -2.12
CA GLU A 214 24.15 44.18 -2.64
C GLU A 214 23.71 45.19 -1.57
N ILE A 215 22.72 44.87 -0.73
CA ILE A 215 22.30 45.71 0.41
C ILE A 215 23.46 45.90 1.41
N LEU A 216 24.22 44.84 1.70
CA LEU A 216 25.42 44.93 2.55
C LEU A 216 26.50 45.79 1.91
N ARG A 217 26.71 45.70 0.60
CA ARG A 217 27.65 46.55 -0.16
C ARG A 217 27.26 48.02 -0.07
N ILE A 218 26.02 48.37 -0.44
CA ILE A 218 25.49 49.74 -0.38
C ILE A 218 25.57 50.30 1.05
N ARG A 219 25.23 49.50 2.07
CA ARG A 219 25.35 49.91 3.48
C ARG A 219 26.80 50.13 3.90
N SER A 220 27.75 49.36 3.39
CA SER A 220 29.19 49.55 3.66
C SER A 220 29.72 50.84 3.01
N GLU A 221 29.41 51.04 1.73
CA GLU A 221 29.77 52.23 0.95
C GLU A 221 29.19 53.51 1.57
N SER A 222 27.90 53.49 1.93
CA SER A 222 27.22 54.61 2.60
C SER A 222 27.83 54.94 3.97
N ASN A 223 28.12 53.93 4.81
CA ASN A 223 28.81 54.15 6.09
C ASN A 223 30.24 54.67 5.91
N GLN A 224 30.94 54.28 4.83
CA GLN A 224 32.26 54.81 4.52
C GLN A 224 32.18 56.28 4.07
N GLN A 225 31.24 56.64 3.20
CA GLN A 225 30.98 58.02 2.79
C GLN A 225 30.62 58.90 4.00
N MET A 226 29.73 58.43 4.89
CA MET A 226 29.34 59.14 6.11
C MET A 226 30.55 59.46 7.00
N ARG A 227 31.42 58.46 7.27
CA ARG A 227 32.65 58.68 8.05
C ARG A 227 33.64 59.64 7.38
N LEU A 228 33.75 59.61 6.05
CA LEU A 228 34.60 60.55 5.31
C LEU A 228 34.06 61.98 5.40
N HIS A 229 32.75 62.17 5.22
CA HIS A 229 32.10 63.47 5.38
C HIS A 229 32.18 64.01 6.82
N GLU A 230 32.01 63.16 7.83
CA GLU A 230 32.21 63.50 9.24
C GLU A 230 33.66 63.92 9.51
N GLN A 231 34.64 63.16 9.01
CA GLN A 231 36.06 63.52 9.17
C GLN A 231 36.40 64.83 8.46
N ASP A 232 35.88 65.07 7.26
CA ASP A 232 36.13 66.30 6.49
C ASP A 232 35.31 67.51 6.97
N LEU A 233 34.27 67.30 7.78
CA LEU A 233 33.61 68.36 8.54
C LEU A 233 34.43 68.71 9.79
N ASN A 234 34.87 67.71 10.56
CA ASN A 234 35.70 67.92 11.74
C ASN A 234 37.03 68.62 11.39
N LYS A 235 37.72 68.22 10.31
CA LYS A 235 38.91 68.92 9.77
C LYS A 235 38.65 70.36 9.31
N ARG A 236 37.40 70.76 9.07
CA ARG A 236 37.02 72.14 8.72
C ARG A 236 36.76 72.95 10.00
N LEU A 237 35.95 72.41 10.91
CA LEU A 237 35.69 73.01 12.22
C LEU A 237 36.98 73.23 13.03
N GLU A 238 37.90 72.27 13.00
CA GLU A 238 39.24 72.37 13.61
C GLU A 238 40.04 73.56 13.05
N LYS A 239 40.07 73.73 11.72
CA LYS A 239 40.74 74.87 11.06
C LYS A 239 40.04 76.20 11.31
N GLU A 240 38.72 76.21 11.37
CA GLU A 240 37.93 77.41 11.67
C GLU A 240 38.17 77.86 13.13
N LEU A 241 38.30 76.91 14.06
CA LEU A 241 38.69 77.16 15.46
C LEU A 241 40.15 77.62 15.57
N ASP A 242 41.08 77.03 14.82
CA ASP A 242 42.49 77.47 14.77
C ASP A 242 42.61 78.92 14.26
N VAL A 243 41.92 79.25 13.16
CA VAL A 243 41.89 80.61 12.58
C VAL A 243 41.26 81.59 13.57
N MET A 244 40.11 81.26 14.16
CA MET A 244 39.45 82.10 15.17
C MET A 244 40.32 82.32 16.41
N THR A 245 41.04 81.28 16.85
CA THR A 245 41.97 81.36 17.99
C THR A 245 43.19 82.22 17.66
N ALA A 246 43.74 82.08 16.45
CA ALA A 246 44.85 82.89 15.96
C ALA A 246 44.45 84.37 15.81
N ASP A 247 43.25 84.66 15.31
CA ASP A 247 42.73 86.02 15.17
C ASP A 247 42.41 86.66 16.53
N HIS A 248 41.76 85.95 17.46
CA HIS A 248 41.58 86.48 18.82
C HIS A 248 42.91 86.71 19.55
N LEU A 249 43.93 85.88 19.32
CA LEU A 249 45.27 86.09 19.85
C LEU A 249 45.95 87.32 19.19
N ARG A 250 45.75 87.52 17.88
CA ARG A 250 46.22 88.68 17.12
C ARG A 250 45.57 89.97 17.62
N GLU A 251 44.24 90.01 17.73
CA GLU A 251 43.47 91.13 18.29
C GLU A 251 43.90 91.48 19.73
N LYS A 252 44.04 90.46 20.59
CA LYS A 252 44.52 90.61 21.97
C LYS A 252 45.93 91.17 22.04
N ASN A 253 46.82 90.79 21.12
CA ASN A 253 48.17 91.31 21.05
C ASN A 253 48.22 92.74 20.47
N ILE A 254 47.34 93.08 19.52
CA ILE A 254 47.16 94.46 19.02
C ILE A 254 46.66 95.36 20.15
N MET A 255 45.57 94.99 20.83
CA MET A 255 45.05 95.75 21.99
C MET A 255 46.07 95.90 23.12
N ARG A 256 46.93 94.89 23.35
CA ARG A 256 48.05 95.00 24.30
C ARG A 256 49.14 95.95 23.81
N ALA A 257 49.46 95.97 22.52
CA ALA A 257 50.42 96.89 21.94
C ALA A 257 49.92 98.34 22.01
N ASP A 258 48.65 98.58 21.69
CA ASP A 258 48.01 99.90 21.80
C ASP A 258 47.89 100.36 23.26
N PHE A 259 47.58 99.46 24.19
CA PHE A 259 47.62 99.73 25.63
C PHE A 259 49.04 100.10 26.10
N ASN A 260 50.06 99.37 25.66
CA ASN A 260 51.45 99.69 26.00
C ASN A 260 51.85 101.06 25.43
N LYS A 261 51.51 101.35 24.17
CA LYS A 261 51.81 102.62 23.50
C LYS A 261 51.10 103.82 24.13
N THR A 262 49.84 103.65 24.56
CA THR A 262 49.11 104.70 25.29
C THR A 262 49.63 104.88 26.73
N ASN A 263 50.10 103.81 27.38
CA ASN A 263 50.80 103.87 28.67
C ASN A 263 52.20 104.50 28.56
N GLU A 264 52.91 104.31 27.44
CA GLU A 264 54.16 105.01 27.13
C GLU A 264 53.93 106.51 26.90
N LEU A 265 52.96 106.87 26.03
CA LEU A 265 52.55 108.27 25.85
C LEU A 265 52.10 108.93 27.16
N LEU A 266 51.40 108.19 28.03
CA LEU A 266 51.02 108.69 29.36
C LEU A 266 52.25 108.93 30.26
N LYS A 267 53.30 108.11 30.17
CA LYS A 267 54.57 108.37 30.89
C LYS A 267 55.32 109.56 30.30
N GLU A 268 55.35 109.71 28.98
CA GLU A 268 55.95 110.87 28.30
C GLU A 268 55.25 112.17 28.72
N ILE A 269 53.91 112.19 28.75
CA ILE A 269 53.11 113.33 29.21
C ILE A 269 53.38 113.62 30.69
N ASN A 270 53.43 112.61 31.57
CA ASN A 270 53.77 112.81 32.98
C ASN A 270 55.20 113.35 33.16
N ALA A 271 56.18 112.87 32.38
CA ALA A 271 57.55 113.38 32.41
C ALA A 271 57.65 114.83 31.91
N ALA A 272 56.94 115.18 30.83
CA ALA A 272 56.87 116.55 30.32
C ALA A 272 56.17 117.50 31.30
N LEU A 273 55.11 117.04 31.98
CA LEU A 273 54.45 117.79 33.06
C LEU A 273 55.36 117.94 34.29
N GLN A 274 56.16 116.92 34.65
CA GLN A 274 57.14 117.00 35.73
C GLN A 274 58.22 118.04 35.43
N VAL A 275 58.79 118.04 34.22
CA VAL A 275 59.77 119.06 33.78
C VAL A 275 59.13 120.46 33.73
N SER A 276 57.91 120.58 33.21
CA SER A 276 57.19 121.86 33.20
C SER A 276 56.80 122.36 34.61
N LEU A 277 56.68 121.46 35.59
CA LEU A 277 56.48 121.81 37.00
C LEU A 277 57.78 122.33 37.60
N GLU A 278 58.89 121.61 37.42
CA GLU A 278 60.23 122.02 37.86
C GLU A 278 60.65 123.37 37.25
N GLU A 279 60.41 123.59 35.95
CA GLU A 279 60.60 124.90 35.30
C GLU A 279 59.75 126.03 35.93
N MET A 280 58.53 125.73 36.37
CA MET A 280 57.63 126.72 36.98
C MET A 280 57.98 126.99 38.45
N GLU A 281 58.50 125.99 39.16
CA GLU A 281 59.08 126.16 40.49
C GLU A 281 60.38 126.98 40.41
N GLU A 282 61.26 126.73 39.43
CA GLU A 282 62.45 127.55 39.19
C GLU A 282 62.09 129.00 38.84
N LYS A 283 61.13 129.22 37.93
CA LYS A 283 60.61 130.57 37.61
C LYS A 283 59.93 131.25 38.81
N TYR A 284 59.39 130.49 39.76
CA TYR A 284 58.84 131.03 41.00
C TYR A 284 59.94 131.44 41.98
N LEU A 285 61.00 130.64 42.14
CA LEU A 285 62.18 131.00 42.95
C LEU A 285 62.92 132.21 42.37
N MET A 286 63.05 132.30 41.04
CA MET A 286 63.78 133.36 40.33
C MET A 286 62.94 134.62 40.06
N ARG A 287 61.75 134.77 40.68
CA ARG A 287 60.86 135.91 40.43
C ARG A 287 61.40 137.21 41.04
N GLU A 288 61.30 138.29 40.28
CA GLU A 288 61.55 139.66 40.76
C GLU A 288 60.71 140.02 42.01
N SER A 289 61.26 140.94 42.81
CA SER A 289 60.56 141.53 43.98
C SER A 289 59.31 142.28 43.54
N LYS A 290 58.30 142.36 44.41
CA LYS A 290 56.97 142.81 44.02
C LYS A 290 56.91 144.31 43.69
N PRO A 291 55.95 144.77 42.87
CA PRO A 291 55.74 146.20 42.63
C PRO A 291 55.43 146.98 43.92
N GLU A 292 54.79 146.38 44.93
CA GLU A 292 54.59 147.00 46.26
C GLU A 292 55.94 147.25 46.98
N ASP A 293 56.89 146.30 46.89
CA ASP A 293 58.24 146.45 47.46
C ASP A 293 59.01 147.57 46.73
N ILE A 294 58.89 147.63 45.40
CA ILE A 294 59.51 148.65 44.54
C ILE A 294 58.92 150.05 44.81
N GLN A 295 57.59 150.15 45.02
CA GLN A 295 56.93 151.40 45.40
C GLN A 295 57.42 151.90 46.76
N MET A 296 57.51 151.03 47.77
CA MET A 296 58.02 151.41 49.09
C MET A 296 59.49 151.85 49.05
N ILE A 297 60.35 151.21 48.23
CA ILE A 297 61.73 151.67 47.96
C ILE A 297 61.74 153.06 47.29
N THR A 298 60.78 153.35 46.42
CA THR A 298 60.69 154.63 45.70
C THR A 298 60.21 155.77 46.61
N GLU A 299 59.23 155.50 47.47
CA GLU A 299 58.70 156.46 48.45
C GLU A 299 59.72 156.80 49.54
N LEU A 300 60.49 155.80 50.01
CA LEU A 300 61.63 156.02 50.91
C LEU A 300 62.74 156.88 50.27
N LYS A 301 63.01 156.71 48.98
CA LYS A 301 63.94 157.58 48.23
C LYS A 301 63.42 159.02 48.10
N ALA A 302 62.12 159.20 47.88
CA ALA A 302 61.50 160.53 47.82
C ALA A 302 61.65 161.29 49.15
N MET A 303 61.31 160.65 50.28
CA MET A 303 61.49 161.25 51.61
C MET A 303 62.96 161.56 51.94
N LEU A 304 63.92 160.76 51.47
CA LEU A 304 65.35 161.09 51.59
C LEU A 304 65.69 162.38 50.83
N THR A 305 65.28 162.50 49.55
CA THR A 305 65.55 163.71 48.76
C THR A 305 64.86 164.97 49.29
N GLU A 306 63.69 164.85 49.93
CA GLU A 306 63.03 165.96 50.62
C GLU A 306 63.83 166.40 51.87
N ARG A 307 64.34 165.45 52.66
CA ARG A 307 65.19 165.75 53.82
C ARG A 307 66.50 166.41 53.45
N ASP A 308 67.15 165.98 52.35
CA ASP A 308 68.38 166.61 51.85
C ASP A 308 68.15 168.07 51.39
N GLN A 309 66.97 168.38 50.83
CA GLN A 309 66.61 169.76 50.49
C GLN A 309 66.40 170.64 51.73
N VAL A 310 65.75 170.11 52.77
CA VAL A 310 65.60 170.81 54.06
C VAL A 310 66.97 171.05 54.72
N ILE A 311 67.88 170.07 54.67
CA ILE A 311 69.25 170.20 55.18
C ILE A 311 70.03 171.29 54.43
N LYS A 312 69.96 171.33 53.09
CA LYS A 312 70.59 172.40 52.29
C LYS A 312 70.11 173.79 52.71
N LYS A 313 68.80 173.99 52.84
CA LYS A 313 68.23 175.28 53.24
C LYS A 313 68.71 175.72 54.63
N LEU A 314 68.71 174.80 55.60
CA LEU A 314 69.23 175.06 56.94
C LEU A 314 70.72 175.41 56.96
N ILE A 315 71.52 174.84 56.04
CA ILE A 315 72.95 175.20 55.88
C ILE A 315 73.10 176.61 55.31
N GLU A 316 72.28 177.01 54.35
CA GLU A 316 72.29 178.37 53.77
C GLU A 316 71.86 179.42 54.80
N ASP A 317 70.78 179.18 55.53
CA ASP A 317 70.31 180.04 56.63
C ASP A 317 71.40 180.18 57.72
N ASN A 318 72.03 179.07 58.14
CA ASN A 318 73.10 179.10 59.15
C ASN A 318 74.31 179.93 58.69
N LYS A 319 74.69 179.83 57.41
CA LYS A 319 75.81 180.55 56.80
C LYS A 319 75.55 182.06 56.72
N PHE A 320 74.29 182.48 56.58
CA PHE A 320 73.88 183.87 56.66
C PHE A 320 74.04 184.42 58.10
N TYR A 321 73.47 183.73 59.10
CA TYR A 321 73.56 184.17 60.50
C TYR A 321 74.99 184.20 61.04
N GLN A 322 75.87 183.28 60.63
CA GLN A 322 77.30 183.32 61.02
C GLN A 322 77.99 184.62 60.57
N LEU A 323 77.70 185.12 59.37
CA LEU A 323 78.33 186.35 58.86
C LEU A 323 77.85 187.62 59.59
N GLU A 324 76.57 187.69 59.95
CA GLU A 324 76.05 188.86 60.68
C GLU A 324 76.49 188.87 62.16
N LEU A 325 76.60 187.70 62.80
CA LEU A 325 77.16 187.56 64.14
C LEU A 325 78.61 188.07 64.19
N VAL A 326 79.51 187.52 63.37
CA VAL A 326 80.95 187.87 63.37
C VAL A 326 81.19 189.38 63.21
N ASN A 327 80.39 190.07 62.40
CA ASN A 327 80.54 191.50 62.15
C ASN A 327 80.13 192.40 63.34
N ARG A 328 79.34 191.89 64.30
CA ARG A 328 79.02 192.59 65.57
C ARG A 328 79.86 192.07 66.75
N GLU A 329 80.13 190.77 66.80
CA GLU A 329 80.97 190.07 67.79
C GLU A 329 82.35 190.76 67.98
N THR A 330 82.92 191.24 66.86
CA THR A 330 84.24 191.86 66.79
C THR A 330 84.37 193.17 67.60
N ASN A 331 83.26 193.84 67.94
CA ASN A 331 83.28 195.10 68.71
C ASN A 331 82.95 194.94 70.21
N PHE A 332 82.37 193.80 70.62
CA PHE A 332 81.89 193.62 72.00
C PHE A 332 82.87 192.85 72.91
N ASN A 333 83.77 192.04 72.35
CA ASN A 333 84.73 191.20 73.08
C ASN A 333 85.92 191.97 73.70
N LYS A 334 85.59 192.97 74.52
CA LYS A 334 86.47 193.63 75.48
C LYS A 334 85.83 193.82 76.87
N VAL A 335 84.54 193.52 77.05
CA VAL A 335 83.77 193.89 78.25
C VAL A 335 82.98 192.69 78.81
N PHE A 336 83.72 191.78 79.44
CA PHE A 336 83.27 190.63 80.27
C PHE A 336 82.63 189.41 79.57
N ASN A 337 83.16 188.23 79.92
CA ASN A 337 82.65 186.91 79.53
C ASN A 337 81.47 186.47 80.43
N SER A 338 80.33 186.07 79.85
CA SER A 338 79.45 184.98 80.37
C SER A 338 78.24 184.71 79.46
N SER A 339 77.87 183.44 79.23
CA SER A 339 76.59 183.04 78.59
C SER A 339 76.20 181.56 78.85
N PRO A 340 74.90 181.15 78.80
CA PRO A 340 74.40 180.04 79.67
C PRO A 340 73.32 179.02 79.13
N THR A 341 73.25 177.84 79.79
CA THR A 341 72.04 177.11 80.31
C THR A 341 70.88 176.51 79.42
N VAL A 342 71.00 175.20 79.07
CA VAL A 342 70.08 173.99 79.02
C VAL A 342 68.55 173.92 78.65
N GLY A 343 68.13 172.75 78.07
CA GLY A 343 66.74 172.23 77.80
C GLY A 343 66.57 170.66 77.79
N VAL A 344 65.40 170.06 77.45
CA VAL A 344 64.95 168.71 77.99
C VAL A 344 63.95 167.79 77.17
N ILE A 345 63.98 166.44 77.41
CA ILE A 345 62.87 165.39 77.45
C ILE A 345 62.24 164.79 76.11
N ASN A 346 61.46 163.67 75.93
CA ASN A 346 60.71 162.68 76.78
C ASN A 346 60.57 161.13 76.35
N PRO A 347 59.53 160.52 75.66
CA PRO A 347 58.85 159.26 76.15
C PRO A 347 58.40 158.04 75.22
N LEU A 348 58.51 156.78 75.73
CA LEU A 348 57.53 155.60 75.80
C LEU A 348 56.96 154.81 74.54
N THR A 349 56.16 153.68 74.61
CA THR A 349 56.45 152.22 74.97
C THR A 349 55.38 151.10 74.58
N LYS A 350 55.80 149.85 74.15
CA LYS A 350 55.29 148.42 74.43
C LYS A 350 54.08 147.68 73.71
N GLN A 351 54.18 146.31 73.58
CA GLN A 351 53.19 145.17 73.86
C GLN A 351 53.16 143.87 72.94
N LYS A 352 52.21 142.89 73.12
CA LYS A 352 52.47 141.40 73.25
C LYS A 352 51.25 140.39 73.06
N LYS A 353 51.51 139.06 72.79
CA LYS A 353 50.72 137.75 73.07
C LYS A 353 49.77 136.99 72.06
N LYS A 354 50.05 135.67 71.85
CA LYS A 354 49.28 134.34 71.97
C LYS A 354 47.75 134.05 71.63
N ASN A 355 47.51 132.98 70.81
CA ASN A 355 46.69 131.71 71.01
C ASN A 355 45.21 131.44 70.49
N ASP A 356 44.98 130.19 69.97
CA ASP A 356 43.78 129.25 70.03
C ASP A 356 42.64 129.10 68.93
N LYS A 357 42.23 127.83 68.65
CA LYS A 357 40.93 127.24 68.09
C LYS A 357 40.43 127.58 66.64
N SER A 358 39.63 126.77 65.88
CA SER A 358 39.10 125.36 65.96
C SER A 358 38.66 124.74 64.55
N PRO A 359 37.56 123.94 64.31
CA PRO A 359 37.63 122.53 63.79
C PRO A 359 36.73 122.14 62.56
N THR A 360 36.60 120.83 62.18
CA THR A 360 35.36 120.09 61.72
C THR A 360 35.63 118.61 61.26
N ASN A 361 34.58 117.73 61.22
CA ASN A 361 34.63 116.24 61.06
C ASN A 361 33.87 115.61 59.84
N ARG A 362 34.27 114.37 59.45
CA ARG A 362 33.45 113.17 59.05
C ARG A 362 34.40 111.97 58.77
N PHE A 363 34.26 110.72 59.24
CA PHE A 363 33.18 109.68 59.21
C PHE A 363 32.82 109.19 57.78
N VAL A 364 32.56 107.89 57.48
CA VAL A 364 32.05 106.74 58.29
C VAL A 364 32.63 105.36 57.84
N SER A 365 32.23 104.23 58.46
CA SER A 365 32.72 102.86 58.15
C SER A 365 31.74 101.70 58.47
N VAL A 366 31.65 100.69 57.57
CA VAL A 366 31.11 99.30 57.71
C VAL A 366 29.61 99.12 58.12
N PRO A 367 28.93 97.97 57.84
CA PRO A 367 29.12 96.67 58.53
C PRO A 367 29.09 95.41 57.62
N ASN A 368 29.09 94.21 58.24
CA ASN A 368 29.23 92.86 57.66
C ASN A 368 28.12 91.92 58.20
N LEU A 369 27.74 90.83 57.50
CA LEU A 369 26.93 89.73 58.06
C LEU A 369 27.02 88.40 57.24
N SER A 370 27.52 87.32 57.89
CA SER A 370 27.08 85.90 57.85
C SER A 370 26.93 85.11 56.50
N ALA A 371 27.22 83.81 56.37
CA ALA A 371 27.53 82.75 57.36
C ALA A 371 28.38 81.59 56.78
N LEU A 372 28.74 80.66 57.69
CA LEU A 372 29.33 79.32 57.46
C LEU A 372 28.30 78.26 57.95
N GLU A 373 28.37 76.95 57.68
CA GLU A 373 29.45 76.10 57.14
C GLU A 373 28.86 74.90 56.33
N SER A 374 29.61 73.80 56.15
CA SER A 374 29.22 72.60 55.39
C SER A 374 28.37 71.59 56.18
N GLY A 375 27.54 70.81 55.46
CA GLY A 375 27.16 69.45 55.85
C GLY A 375 25.65 69.14 55.83
N GLY A 376 25.29 67.94 55.35
CA GLY A 376 23.95 67.37 55.56
C GLY A 376 23.29 66.71 54.34
N VAL A 377 22.99 65.42 54.47
CA VAL A 377 22.12 64.63 53.60
C VAL A 377 20.68 65.17 53.51
N GLY A 378 20.02 65.03 52.35
CA GLY A 378 18.58 65.33 52.20
C GLY A 378 18.02 64.94 50.82
N ASN A 379 16.91 64.18 50.81
CA ASN A 379 16.24 63.71 49.59
C ASN A 379 15.39 64.80 48.90
N GLY A 380 15.25 64.71 47.56
CA GLY A 380 13.90 64.61 46.98
C GLY A 380 13.43 65.68 45.98
N HIS A 381 13.57 65.37 44.69
CA HIS A 381 12.71 65.83 43.56
C HIS A 381 12.69 67.35 43.23
N PRO A 382 12.42 67.74 41.95
CA PRO A 382 11.04 67.80 41.45
C PRO A 382 10.82 67.37 39.96
N ASN A 383 9.53 67.22 39.63
CA ASN A 383 8.90 67.43 38.31
C ASN A 383 9.36 66.62 37.08
N ARG A 384 8.80 65.41 36.99
CA ARG A 384 8.42 64.74 35.73
C ARG A 384 7.30 65.55 35.05
N LEU A 385 7.26 65.60 33.72
CA LEU A 385 6.14 66.16 32.94
C LEU A 385 5.18 65.04 32.49
N ASP A 386 3.88 65.35 32.41
CA ASP A 386 2.83 64.41 32.00
C ASP A 386 2.71 64.25 30.47
N PRO A 387 2.42 63.05 29.96
CA PRO A 387 2.18 62.80 28.53
C PRO A 387 0.73 63.11 28.11
N ILE A 388 0.56 63.48 26.84
CA ILE A 388 -0.72 63.87 26.21
C ILE A 388 -1.59 62.63 25.91
N PRO A 389 -2.94 62.68 26.05
CA PRO A 389 -3.80 61.54 25.72
C PRO A 389 -3.82 61.15 24.23
N ASN A 390 -4.16 59.89 23.97
CA ASN A 390 -4.41 59.30 22.64
C ASN A 390 -3.21 59.22 21.68
N SER A 391 -2.29 58.28 21.95
CA SER A 391 -1.53 57.59 20.88
C SER A 391 -1.48 56.08 21.16
N PRO A 392 -1.46 55.19 20.14
CA PRO A 392 -1.61 53.75 20.35
C PRO A 392 -0.35 53.07 20.89
N ILE A 393 -0.52 52.17 21.85
CA ILE A 393 0.54 51.29 22.35
C ILE A 393 0.59 50.03 21.46
N HIS A 394 1.76 49.71 20.93
CA HIS A 394 2.08 48.39 20.40
C HIS A 394 3.10 47.73 21.32
N ASP A 395 2.61 46.90 22.25
CA ASP A 395 3.49 46.10 23.11
C ASP A 395 4.18 45.00 22.30
N ILE A 396 5.52 44.99 22.33
CA ILE A 396 6.35 43.91 21.79
C ILE A 396 7.30 43.45 22.90
N GLU A 397 6.77 42.67 23.85
CA GLU A 397 7.61 41.91 24.78
C GLU A 397 8.17 40.65 24.08
N PHE A 398 9.47 40.65 23.83
CA PHE A 398 10.19 39.40 23.55
C PHE A 398 10.40 38.63 24.85
N ASN A 399 9.80 37.45 24.98
CA ASN A 399 10.03 36.56 26.12
C ASN A 399 10.38 35.14 25.64
N SER A 400 11.58 34.65 26.01
CA SER A 400 12.28 33.59 25.26
C SER A 400 12.83 32.47 26.14
N SER A 401 11.97 31.71 26.82
CA SER A 401 12.39 30.46 27.49
C SER A 401 11.26 29.48 27.84
N LYS A 402 10.97 28.51 26.95
CA LYS A 402 10.40 27.18 27.32
C LYS A 402 10.50 26.16 26.15
N PRO A 403 10.81 24.87 26.40
CA PRO A 403 10.97 23.88 25.34
C PRO A 403 9.68 23.10 24.98
N LEU A 404 9.53 22.83 23.69
CA LEU A 404 8.88 21.70 23.00
C LEU A 404 7.59 21.05 23.57
N PRO A 405 6.48 21.07 22.81
CA PRO A 405 5.57 19.94 22.70
C PRO A 405 6.08 18.90 21.68
N GLN A 406 5.68 17.63 21.81
CA GLN A 406 6.01 16.56 20.84
C GLN A 406 5.05 16.54 19.64
N PRO A 407 5.48 16.10 18.44
CA PRO A 407 4.63 15.98 17.27
C PRO A 407 3.69 14.76 17.36
N VAL A 408 2.43 14.95 16.95
CA VAL A 408 1.45 13.87 16.80
C VAL A 408 1.53 13.28 15.39
N PRO A 409 1.62 11.95 15.19
CA PRO A 409 1.69 11.36 13.85
C PRO A 409 0.31 11.32 13.17
N PRO A 410 0.21 11.54 11.85
CA PRO A 410 -1.04 11.39 11.10
C PRO A 410 -1.43 9.91 10.94
N LYS A 411 -2.74 9.65 10.80
CA LYS A 411 -3.28 8.31 10.47
C LYS A 411 -4.42 8.38 9.47
N GLU A 412 -4.11 8.12 8.21
CA GLU A 412 -5.01 7.71 7.14
C GLU A 412 -4.26 6.76 6.19
N PRO A 413 -4.92 5.96 5.33
CA PRO A 413 -6.36 5.94 5.03
C PRO A 413 -7.06 4.63 5.46
N LYS A 414 -8.38 4.56 5.21
CA LYS A 414 -9.19 3.33 5.33
C LYS A 414 -9.22 2.59 3.99
N THR A 415 -8.95 1.28 3.99
CA THR A 415 -9.23 0.38 2.86
C THR A 415 -10.52 -0.42 3.09
N PHE A 416 -11.11 -0.89 1.99
CA PHE A 416 -12.42 -1.55 1.94
C PHE A 416 -12.43 -2.92 2.63
N LEU A 417 -13.55 -3.23 3.30
CA LEU A 417 -14.04 -4.60 3.46
C LEU A 417 -15.56 -4.64 3.25
N SER A 418 -16.04 -5.75 2.71
CA SER A 418 -17.46 -6.11 2.55
C SER A 418 -17.56 -7.66 2.74
N PRO A 419 -18.73 -8.33 2.64
CA PRO A 419 -19.19 -9.19 3.73
C PRO A 419 -18.70 -10.64 3.65
N PRO A 420 -18.71 -11.39 4.77
CA PRO A 420 -18.39 -12.81 4.77
C PRO A 420 -19.50 -13.66 4.12
N GLN A 421 -19.09 -14.71 3.40
CA GLN A 421 -19.97 -15.83 3.02
C GLN A 421 -19.60 -17.09 3.80
N SER A 422 -20.65 -17.84 4.16
CA SER A 422 -20.72 -19.30 4.36
C SER A 422 -19.49 -20.06 4.85
N GLU A 423 -19.57 -20.57 6.09
CA GLU A 423 -18.74 -21.70 6.51
C GLU A 423 -19.11 -22.98 5.72
N ALA A 424 -18.10 -23.67 5.20
CA ALA A 424 -18.17 -25.05 4.75
C ALA A 424 -16.80 -25.71 4.95
N SER A 425 -16.66 -26.50 6.02
CA SER A 425 -15.39 -27.21 6.32
C SER A 425 -15.20 -28.44 5.43
N PRO A 426 -13.95 -28.78 5.05
CA PRO A 426 -13.68 -29.87 4.09
C PRO A 426 -13.82 -31.27 4.71
N VAL A 427 -14.24 -32.22 3.88
CA VAL A 427 -14.31 -33.65 4.23
C VAL A 427 -12.91 -34.27 4.12
N ALA A 428 -12.50 -35.03 5.14
CA ALA A 428 -11.26 -35.82 5.14
C ALA A 428 -11.47 -37.20 4.49
N SER A 429 -10.38 -37.81 4.02
CA SER A 429 -10.37 -39.10 3.30
C SER A 429 -10.92 -40.26 4.14
N PRO A 430 -11.67 -41.21 3.55
CA PRO A 430 -12.16 -42.40 4.24
C PRO A 430 -11.09 -43.52 4.30
N ASP A 431 -10.92 -44.08 5.49
CA ASP A 431 -10.05 -45.23 5.78
C ASP A 431 -10.82 -46.57 5.61
N PRO A 432 -10.31 -47.58 4.87
CA PRO A 432 -11.12 -48.68 4.36
C PRO A 432 -11.29 -49.86 5.35
N GLN A 433 -11.74 -49.60 6.59
CA GLN A 433 -11.97 -50.67 7.57
C GLN A 433 -13.21 -50.53 8.48
N ARG A 434 -14.38 -50.29 7.87
CA ARG A 434 -15.69 -50.65 8.47
C ARG A 434 -16.55 -51.49 7.53
N GLN A 435 -16.26 -52.79 7.51
CA GLN A 435 -17.19 -53.81 7.05
C GLN A 435 -18.44 -53.85 7.94
N GLU A 436 -19.56 -54.24 7.32
CA GLU A 436 -20.74 -54.88 7.93
C GLU A 436 -21.53 -54.10 9.01
N TRP A 437 -22.87 -54.08 8.84
CA TRP A 437 -23.86 -54.48 9.86
C TRP A 437 -25.32 -54.26 9.43
N PHE A 438 -25.60 -53.54 8.33
CA PHE A 438 -26.96 -53.28 7.85
C PHE A 438 -27.19 -53.76 6.41
N ALA A 439 -27.44 -55.06 6.26
CA ALA A 439 -27.82 -55.70 4.99
C ALA A 439 -28.78 -56.88 5.23
N ARG A 440 -29.93 -56.63 5.89
CA ARG A 440 -31.10 -57.51 5.93
C ARG A 440 -32.39 -56.69 5.91
N TYR A 441 -33.48 -57.34 5.50
CA TYR A 441 -34.81 -56.80 5.17
C TYR A 441 -34.89 -56.09 3.81
N PHE A 442 -36.08 -56.17 3.22
CA PHE A 442 -36.44 -55.75 1.85
C PHE A 442 -35.86 -56.59 0.70
N THR A 443 -36.40 -57.81 0.57
CA THR A 443 -36.68 -58.42 -0.74
C THR A 443 -37.94 -57.81 -1.34
N PHE A 444 -37.94 -57.61 -2.66
CA PHE A 444 -39.14 -57.58 -3.52
C PHE A 444 -38.76 -58.09 -4.91
#